data_AF-A0A364WX06-F1
#
_entry.id   AF-A0A364WX06-F1
#
_cell.length_a   1.000
_cell.length_b   1.000
_cell.length_c   1.000
_cell.angle_alpha   90.00
_cell.angle_beta   90.00
_cell.angle_gamma   90.00
#
_symmetry.space_group_name_H-M   'P 1'
#
loop_
_entity.id
_entity.type
_entity.pdbx_description
1 polymer ?
#
loop_
_entity_poly.entity_id
_entity_poly.type
_entity_poly.pdbx_seq_one_letter_code
_entity_poly.pdbx_strand_id
1 'polypeptide(L)' 'METNHSDHSQTPLKDLEPEVKAKALEIEGQLKDSDIPEGCTREEEAVKRAQQWFLDMEG' A
#
# COMPACT_ATOMS: atom_id res chain seq x y z
N MET A 1 -19.38 22.49 6.20
CA MET A 1 -18.59 21.71 7.18
C MET A 1 -17.73 20.78 6.35
N GLU A 2 -16.61 21.31 5.87
CA GLU A 2 -15.69 20.59 5.00
C GLU A 2 -14.49 20.20 5.84
N THR A 3 -14.47 18.94 6.25
CA THR A 3 -13.22 18.19 6.40
C THR A 3 -13.55 16.79 5.91
N ASN A 4 -13.34 16.58 4.61
CA ASN A 4 -13.07 15.26 4.07
C ASN A 4 -11.93 14.68 4.91
N HIS A 5 -12.26 13.92 5.94
CA HIS A 5 -11.36 12.89 6.44
C HIS A 5 -11.30 11.86 5.31
N SER A 6 -10.49 12.15 4.29
CA SER A 6 -9.70 11.11 3.65
C SER A 6 -8.77 10.62 4.74
N ASP A 7 -9.34 9.80 5.62
CA ASP A 7 -8.66 8.89 6.49
C ASP A 7 -7.87 7.98 5.53
N HIS A 8 -6.72 8.48 5.09
CA HIS A 8 -5.64 7.66 4.56
C HIS A 8 -5.05 6.92 5.76
N SER A 9 -5.91 6.27 6.55
CA SER A 9 -5.53 5.14 7.37
C SER A 9 -4.94 4.18 6.37
N GLN A 10 -3.61 4.14 6.31
CA GLN A 10 -2.90 3.02 5.72
C GLN A 10 -3.57 1.79 6.30
N THR A 11 -4.41 1.13 5.50
CA THR A 11 -5.13 -0.04 5.98
C THR A 11 -4.04 -1.03 6.33
N PRO A 12 -3.92 -1.39 7.63
CA PRO A 12 -2.80 -2.21 8.06
C PRO A 12 -2.85 -3.54 7.31
N LEU A 13 -1.70 -4.16 7.03
CA LEU A 13 -1.60 -5.43 6.28
C LEU A 13 -2.57 -6.54 6.73
N LYS A 14 -3.04 -6.47 7.98
CA LYS A 14 -4.01 -7.38 8.58
C LYS A 14 -5.44 -7.23 8.03
N ASP A 15 -5.79 -6.07 7.51
CA ASP A 15 -7.10 -5.71 6.95
C ASP A 15 -7.11 -5.75 5.42
N LEU A 16 -5.97 -6.10 4.81
CA LEU A 16 -5.87 -6.23 3.36
C LEU A 16 -6.43 -7.55 2.87
N GLU A 17 -7.09 -7.50 1.73
CA GLU A 17 -7.49 -8.67 0.97
C GLU A 17 -6.28 -9.58 0.73
N PRO A 18 -6.47 -10.92 0.74
CA PRO A 18 -5.38 -11.87 0.52
C PRO A 18 -4.63 -11.62 -0.81
N GLU A 19 -5.32 -11.14 -1.84
CA GLU A 19 -4.73 -10.75 -3.12
C GLU A 19 -3.83 -9.52 -3.00
N VAL A 20 -4.29 -8.48 -2.30
CA VAL A 20 -3.49 -7.29 -2.00
C VAL A 20 -2.26 -7.66 -1.18
N LYS A 21 -2.40 -8.53 -0.18
CA LYS A 21 -1.29 -8.97 0.66
C LYS A 21 -0.23 -9.75 -0.13
N ALA A 22 -0.67 -10.64 -1.03
CA ALA A 22 0.24 -11.35 -1.93
C ALA A 22 0.97 -10.37 -2.85
N LYS A 23 0.25 -9.37 -3.38
CA LYS A 23 0.82 -8.33 -4.22
C LYS A 23 1.80 -7.43 -3.46
N ALA A 24 1.50 -7.09 -2.21
CA ALA A 24 2.39 -6.33 -1.34
C ALA A 24 3.71 -7.08 -1.12
N LEU A 25 3.68 -8.37 -0.80
CA LEU A 25 4.89 -9.18 -0.66
C LEU A 25 5.71 -9.25 -1.97
N GLU A 26 5.03 -9.36 -3.11
CA GLU A 26 5.69 -9.33 -4.42
C GLU A 26 6.36 -7.97 -4.71
N ILE A 27 5.70 -6.87 -4.36
CA ILE A 27 6.24 -5.51 -4.54
C ILE A 27 7.37 -5.26 -3.54
N GLU A 28 7.24 -5.71 -2.29
CA GLU A 28 8.27 -5.62 -1.25
C GLU A 28 9.56 -6.30 -1.72
N GLY A 29 9.46 -7.50 -2.30
CA GLY A 29 10.62 -8.22 -2.85
C GLY A 29 11.28 -7.54 -4.06
N GLN A 30 10.55 -6.66 -4.76
CA GLN A 30 11.05 -5.90 -5.91
C GLN A 30 11.49 -4.48 -5.54
N LEU A 31 11.06 -3.96 -4.39
CA LEU A 31 11.37 -2.62 -3.91
C LEU A 31 12.85 -2.52 -3.54
N LYS A 32 13.57 -1.66 -4.25
CA LYS A 32 14.94 -1.30 -3.89
C LYS A 32 14.91 -0.16 -2.89
N ASP A 33 15.98 0.00 -2.11
CA ASP A 33 16.08 1.10 -1.14
C ASP A 33 15.98 2.49 -1.80
N SER A 34 16.32 2.60 -3.09
CA SER A 34 16.15 3.82 -3.89
C SER A 34 14.69 4.12 -4.27
N ASP A 35 13.82 3.11 -4.25
CA ASP A 35 12.39 3.23 -4.58
C ASP A 35 11.53 3.53 -3.34
N ILE A 36 12.12 3.52 -2.15
CA ILE A 36 11.44 3.76 -0.88
C ILE A 36 11.67 5.23 -0.47
N PRO A 37 10.61 6.03 -0.31
CA PRO A 37 10.75 7.42 0.10
C PRO A 37 11.35 7.54 1.51
N GLU A 38 12.13 8.59 1.73
CA GLU A 38 12.79 8.86 3.00
C GLU A 38 11.73 9.05 4.10
N GLY A 39 11.81 8.21 5.15
CA GLY A 39 10.81 8.17 6.22
C GLY A 39 9.66 7.18 6.01
N CYS A 40 9.67 6.39 4.94
CA CYS A 40 8.74 5.29 4.71
C CYS A 40 9.46 3.94 4.80
N THR A 41 8.77 2.91 5.29
CA THR A 41 9.33 1.55 5.29
C THR A 41 9.04 0.84 3.98
N ARG A 42 9.86 -0.16 3.64
CA ARG A 42 9.65 -1.02 2.46
C ARG A 42 8.25 -1.65 2.47
N GLU A 43 7.81 -2.09 3.65
CA GLU A 43 6.50 -2.69 3.87
C GLU A 43 5.37 -1.69 3.57
N GLU A 44 5.44 -0.47 4.12
CA GLU A 44 4.42 0.56 3.89
C GLU A 44 4.29 0.94 2.42
N GLU A 45 5.41 1.12 1.72
CA GLU A 45 5.41 1.46 0.31
C GLU A 45 4.90 0.30 -0.55
N ALA A 46 5.24 -0.95 -0.18
CA ALA A 46 4.73 -2.14 -0.84
C ALA A 46 3.21 -2.26 -0.70
N VAL A 47 2.71 -2.05 0.52
CA VAL A 47 1.29 -2.07 0.86
C VAL A 47 0.53 -1.00 0.10
N LYS A 48 1.05 0.23 0.08
CA LYS A 48 0.44 1.34 -0.63
C LYS A 48 0.31 1.06 -2.13
N ARG A 49 1.36 0.52 -2.76
CA ARG A 49 1.34 0.15 -4.18
C ARG A 49 0.41 -1.02 -4.46
N ALA A 50 0.34 -2.01 -3.57
CA ALA A 50 -0.56 -3.14 -3.69
C ALA A 50 -2.04 -2.73 -3.54
N GLN A 51 -2.34 -1.84 -2.59
CA GLN A 51 -3.68 -1.28 -2.41
C GLN A 51 -4.10 -0.49 -3.65
N GLN A 52 -3.22 0.38 -4.14
CA GLN A 52 -3.48 1.14 -5.36
C GLN A 52 -3.75 0.24 -6.56
N TRP A 53 -2.98 -0.84 -6.71
CA TRP A 53 -3.18 -1.84 -7.76
C TRP A 53 -4.53 -2.56 -7.64
N PHE A 54 -4.98 -2.88 -6.42
CA PHE A 54 -6.27 -3.52 -6.21
C PHE A 54 -7.45 -2.57 -6.45
N LEU A 55 -7.34 -1.33 -5.98
CA LEU A 55 -8.33 -0.28 -6.26
C LEU A 55 -8.43 0.02 -7.76
N ASP A 56 -7.32 -0.08 -8.51
CA ASP A 56 -7.30 0.06 -9.96
C ASP A 56 -7.95 -1.14 -10.67
N MET A 57 -7.86 -2.35 -10.10
CA MET A 57 -8.49 -3.54 -10.66
C MET A 57 -10.00 -3.62 -10.41
N GLU A 58 -10.50 -3.03 -9.31
CA GLU A 58 -11.95 -2.88 -9.07
C GLU A 58 -12.61 -1.75 -9.91
N GLY A 59 -11.82 -0.95 -10.63
CA GLY A 59 -12.25 0.24 -11.39
C GLY A 59 -12.77 -0.01 -12.80
#